data_AF-A0A0C2CPR3-F1
#
_entry.id   AF-A0A0C2CPR3-F1
#
_cell.length_a   1.000
_cell.length_b   1.000
_cell.length_c   1.000
_cell.angle_alpha   90.00
_cell.angle_beta   90.00
_cell.angle_gamma   90.00
#
_symmetry.space_group_name_H-M   'P 1'
#
loop_
_entity.id
_entity.type
_entity.pdbx_description
1 polymer ?
#
loop_
_entity_poly.entity_id
_entity_poly.type
_entity_poly.pdbx_seq_one_letter_code
_entity_poly.pdbx_strand_id
1 'polypeptide(L)'
;MTEAEKVRIENEDIKRVYWMPIEWGVQLLKKCYSRGQIDEHHFAILCQTITKYREMEHNLLSFDWVNVPLVYTQGLKEHKTHIQR
;
A
#
# COMPACT_ATOMS: atom_id res chain seq x y z
N MET A 1 -1.11 -1.93 -16.42
CA MET A 1 -1.97 -0.73 -16.33
C MET A 1 -2.35 -0.36 -17.75
N THR A 2 -3.63 -0.26 -18.04
CA THR A 2 -4.10 0.15 -19.38
C THR A 2 -3.89 1.65 -19.57
N GLU A 3 -3.81 2.11 -20.82
CA GLU A 3 -3.57 3.52 -21.13
C GLU A 3 -4.66 4.43 -20.54
N ALA A 4 -5.91 3.94 -20.50
CA ALA A 4 -7.03 4.65 -19.89
C ALA A 4 -6.90 4.79 -18.36
N GLU A 5 -6.35 3.78 -17.69
CA GLU A 5 -6.09 3.81 -16.24
C GLU A 5 -4.94 4.74 -15.90
N LYS A 6 -3.90 4.76 -16.74
CA LYS A 6 -2.74 5.65 -16.60
C LYS A 6 -3.15 7.12 -16.65
N VAL A 7 -3.96 7.52 -17.63
CA VAL A 7 -4.45 8.89 -17.76
C VAL A 7 -5.30 9.32 -16.54
N ARG A 8 -6.07 8.40 -15.95
CA ARG A 8 -6.86 8.70 -14.74
C ARG A 8 -5.99 8.92 -13.50
N ILE A 9 -4.86 8.23 -13.43
CA ILE A 9 -3.88 8.36 -12.35
C ILE A 9 -3.08 9.66 -12.48
N GLU A 10 -2.66 10.03 -13.70
CA GLU A 10 -1.83 11.22 -13.95
C GLU A 10 -2.55 12.54 -13.65
N ASN A 11 -3.89 12.55 -13.62
CA ASN A 11 -4.70 13.74 -13.36
C ASN A 11 -5.12 13.91 -11.88
N GLU A 12 -4.68 13.03 -10.98
CA GLU A 12 -5.12 12.99 -9.58
C GLU A 12 -3.98 13.29 -8.59
N ASP A 13 -4.35 13.58 -7.34
CA ASP A 13 -3.38 13.90 -6.29
C ASP A 13 -2.51 12.66 -5.97
N ILE A 14 -1.18 12.86 -5.92
CA ILE A 14 -0.17 11.84 -5.64
C ILE A 14 -0.53 10.99 -4.40
N LYS A 15 -1.11 11.61 -3.36
CA LYS A 15 -1.52 10.88 -2.14
C LYS A 15 -2.66 9.88 -2.41
N ARG A 16 -3.51 10.17 -3.39
CA ARG A 16 -4.69 9.39 -3.75
C ARG A 16 -4.36 8.31 -4.79
N VAL A 17 -3.35 8.57 -5.63
CA VAL A 17 -2.88 7.65 -6.68
C VAL A 17 -2.52 6.27 -6.14
N TYR A 18 -1.86 6.18 -4.98
CA TYR A 18 -1.47 4.89 -4.39
C TYR A 18 -2.66 3.99 -4.04
N TRP A 19 -3.76 4.57 -3.57
CA TRP A 19 -4.94 3.82 -3.12
C TRP A 19 -5.93 3.54 -4.26
N MET A 20 -5.80 4.24 -5.38
CA MET A 20 -6.77 4.22 -6.49
C MET A 20 -6.94 2.83 -7.13
N PRO A 21 -5.87 2.06 -7.42
CA PRO A 21 -6.01 0.71 -7.98
C PRO A 21 -6.73 -0.26 -7.04
N ILE A 22 -6.51 -0.13 -5.73
CA ILE A 22 -7.19 -0.95 -4.71
C ILE A 22 -8.69 -0.63 -4.72
N GLU A 23 -9.05 0.66 -4.75
CA GLU A 23 -10.46 1.06 -4.84
C GLU A 23 -11.12 0.53 -6.12
N TRP A 24 -10.43 0.57 -7.25
CA TRP A 24 -10.95 0.01 -8.51
C TRP A 24 -11.13 -1.50 -8.43
N GLY A 25 -10.22 -2.22 -7.77
CA GLY A 25 -10.35 -3.65 -7.49
C GLY A 25 -11.62 -3.97 -6.69
N VAL A 26 -11.89 -3.21 -5.62
CA VAL A 26 -13.12 -3.37 -4.81
C VAL A 26 -14.38 -3.03 -5.61
N GLN A 27 -14.33 -1.97 -6.44
CA GLN A 27 -15.45 -1.61 -7.32
C GLN A 27 -15.75 -2.69 -8.36
N LEU A 28 -14.71 -3.31 -8.93
CA LEU A 28 -14.86 -4.43 -9.85
C LEU A 28 -15.49 -5.63 -9.12
N LEU A 29 -15.03 -5.93 -7.91
CA LEU A 29 -15.58 -7.01 -7.08
C LEU A 29 -17.08 -6.81 -6.82
N LYS A 30 -17.49 -5.59 -6.46
CA LYS A 30 -18.90 -5.22 -6.27
C LYS A 30 -19.72 -5.39 -7.54
N LYS A 31 -19.16 -5.03 -8.70
CA LYS A 31 -19.82 -5.24 -10.00
C LYS A 31 -20.03 -6.73 -10.28
N CYS A 32 -19.01 -7.57 -10.04
CA CYS A 32 -19.12 -9.02 -10.23
C CYS A 32 -20.16 -9.65 -9.29
N TYR A 33 -20.20 -9.21 -8.03
CA TYR A 33 -21.23 -9.63 -7.07
C TYR A 33 -22.64 -9.21 -7.52
N SER A 34 -22.83 -7.97 -7.95
CA SER A 34 -24.13 -7.48 -8.45
C SER A 34 -24.62 -8.23 -9.70
N ARG A 35 -23.69 -8.81 -10.48
CA ARG A 35 -23.99 -9.64 -11.65
C ARG A 35 -24.25 -11.11 -11.30
N GLY A 36 -24.18 -11.47 -10.01
CA GLY A 36 -24.35 -12.85 -9.55
C GLY A 36 -23.21 -13.79 -9.98
N GLN A 37 -22.04 -13.25 -10.35
CA GLN A 37 -20.90 -14.07 -10.78
C GLN A 37 -20.12 -14.67 -9.60
N ILE A 38 -20.35 -14.16 -8.39
CA ILE A 38 -19.63 -14.52 -7.16
C ILE A 38 -20.66 -14.70 -6.05
N ASP A 39 -20.52 -15.80 -5.31
CA ASP A 39 -21.34 -16.11 -4.13
C ASP A 39 -20.97 -15.22 -2.93
N GLU A 40 -21.91 -15.02 -2.00
CA GLU A 40 -21.76 -14.11 -0.85
C GLU A 40 -20.54 -14.46 0.02
N HIS A 41 -20.31 -15.76 0.25
CA HIS A 41 -19.18 -16.22 1.07
C HIS A 41 -17.83 -15.86 0.42
N HIS A 42 -17.72 -16.10 -0.89
CA HIS A 42 -16.51 -15.81 -1.66
C HIS A 42 -16.26 -14.30 -1.75
N PHE A 43 -17.32 -13.50 -1.89
CA PHE A 43 -17.22 -12.03 -1.90
C PHE A 43 -16.65 -11.49 -0.58
N ALA A 44 -17.10 -12.02 0.56
CA ALA A 44 -16.61 -11.63 1.88
C ALA A 44 -15.11 -11.95 2.06
N ILE A 45 -14.67 -13.16 1.67
CA ILE A 45 -13.26 -13.58 1.73
C ILE A 45 -12.39 -12.67 0.85
N LEU A 46 -12.83 -12.39 -0.37
CA LEU A 46 -12.10 -11.52 -1.30
C LEU A 46 -11.97 -10.09 -0.75
N CYS A 47 -13.04 -9.54 -0.16
CA CYS A 47 -12.98 -8.23 0.50
C CYS A 47 -12.01 -8.21 1.68
N GLN A 48 -12.00 -9.24 2.52
CA GLN A 48 -11.03 -9.37 3.62
C GLN A 48 -9.59 -9.45 3.10
N THR A 49 -9.37 -10.20 2.02
CA THR A 49 -8.04 -10.37 1.42
C THR A 49 -7.52 -9.05 0.86
N ILE A 50 -8.36 -8.28 0.16
CA ILE A 50 -8.01 -6.95 -0.35
C ILE A 50 -7.70 -5.98 0.79
N THR A 51 -8.47 -6.04 1.88
CA THR A 51 -8.25 -5.19 3.06
C THR A 51 -6.91 -5.51 3.71
N LYS A 52 -6.58 -6.79 3.86
CA LYS A 52 -5.28 -7.24 4.39
C LYS A 52 -4.11 -6.82 3.50
N TYR A 53 -4.28 -6.90 2.18
CA TYR A 53 -3.28 -6.42 1.23
C TYR A 53 -3.03 -4.91 1.40
N ARG A 54 -4.10 -4.12 1.54
CA ARG A 54 -4.02 -2.67 1.81
C ARG A 54 -3.26 -2.36 3.11
N GLU A 55 -3.48 -3.15 4.17
CA GLU A 55 -2.75 -3.01 5.44
C GLU A 55 -1.25 -3.27 5.27
N MET A 56 -0.86 -4.27 4.46
CA MET A 56 0.54 -4.55 4.17
C MET A 56 1.22 -3.39 3.44
N GLU A 57 0.56 -2.80 2.44
CA GLU A 57 1.08 -1.61 1.75
C GLU A 57 1.19 -0.39 2.68
N HIS A 58 0.20 -0.19 3.56
CA HIS A 58 0.26 0.88 4.54
C HIS A 58 1.43 0.72 5.52
N ASN A 59 1.71 -0.51 5.95
CA ASN A 59 2.88 -0.80 6.79
C ASN A 59 4.19 -0.50 6.04
N LEU A 60 4.29 -0.87 4.77
CA LEU A 60 5.46 -0.57 3.95
C LEU A 60 5.71 0.94 3.84
N LEU A 61 4.65 1.71 3.56
CA LEU A 61 4.72 3.18 3.55
C LEU A 61 5.10 3.76 4.90
N SER A 62 4.64 3.15 6.00
CA SER A 62 4.98 3.58 7.36
C SER A 62 6.46 3.37 7.68
N PHE A 63 7.06 2.28 7.19
CA PHE A 63 8.50 2.05 7.31
C PHE A 63 9.34 3.04 6.49
N ASP A 64 8.85 3.44 5.31
CA ASP A 64 9.52 4.45 4.48
C ASP A 64 9.41 5.86 5.08
N TRP A 65 8.26 6.17 5.69
CA TRP A 65 8.00 7.46 6.34
C TRP A 65 8.73 7.62 7.68
N VAL A 66 8.74 6.58 8.53
CA VAL A 66 9.37 6.61 9.85
C VAL A 66 10.72 5.90 9.78
N ASN A 67 11.72 6.63 9.28
CA ASN A 67 13.10 6.17 9.31
C ASN A 67 13.62 6.11 10.76
N VAL A 68 14.52 5.14 11.02
CA VAL A 68 15.24 5.05 12.30
C VAL A 68 15.85 6.41 12.62
N PRO A 69 15.66 6.97 13.84
CA PRO A 69 16.15 8.31 14.14
C PRO A 69 17.64 8.40 13.85
N LEU A 70 18.03 9.42 13.08
CA LEU A 70 19.40 9.60 12.59
C LEU A 70 20.43 9.54 13.73
N VAL A 71 20.07 10.06 14.91
CA VAL A 71 20.87 10.04 16.14
C VAL A 71 21.32 8.62 16.54
N TYR A 72 20.46 7.61 16.41
CA TYR A 72 20.86 6.22 16.69
C TYR A 72 21.88 5.70 15.68
N THR A 73 21.73 6.07 14.42
CA THR A 73 22.67 5.66 13.37
C THR A 73 23.99 6.43 13.45
N GLN A 74 23.98 7.68 13.91
CA GLN A 74 25.16 8.53 14.09
C GLN A 74 25.97 8.10 15.33
N GLY A 75 25.33 7.94 16.49
CA GLY A 75 26.01 7.51 17.71
C GLY A 75 26.68 6.14 17.59
N LEU A 76 26.09 5.21 16.83
CA LEU A 76 26.65 3.88 16.60
C LEU A 76 27.89 3.91 15.69
N LYS A 77 27.97 4.87 14.75
CA LYS A 77 29.15 5.09 13.90
C LYS A 77 30.29 5.70 14.72
N GLU A 78 29.99 6.74 15.50
CA GLU A 78 30.99 7.44 16.34
C GLU A 78 31.60 6.51 17.40
N HIS A 79 30.78 5.69 18.07
CA HIS A 79 31.25 4.72 19.06
C HIS A 79 32.19 3.66 18.45
N LYS A 80 31.98 3.25 17.19
CA LYS A 80 32.90 2.34 16.49
C LYS A 80 34.22 3.02 16.11
N THR A 81 34.21 4.32 15.79
CA THR A 81 35.41 5.09 15.48
C THR A 81 36.29 5.32 16.72
N HIS A 82 35.67 5.45 17.90
CA HIS A 82 36.39 5.61 19.17
C HIS A 82 37.00 4.30 19.72
N ILE A 83 36.51 3.13 19.31
CA ILE A 83 37.06 1.82 19.71
C ILE A 83 38.22 1.38 18.79
N GLN A 84 38.33 1.95 17.59
CA GLN A 84 39.39 1.63 16.62
C GLN A 84 40.58 2.61 16.60
N ARG A 85 40.66 3.56 17.54
CA ARG A 85 41.82 4.44 17.77
C ARG A 85 42.46 4.11 19.11
#